data_AF-A0A7Y1ZJT8-F1
#
_entry.id   AF-A0A7Y1ZJT8-F1
#
_cell.length_a   1.000
_cell.length_b   1.000
_cell.length_c   1.000
_cell.angle_alpha   90.00
_cell.angle_beta   90.00
_cell.angle_gamma   90.00
#
_symmetry.space_group_name_H-M   'P 1'
#
loop_
_entity.id
_entity.type
_entity.pdbx_description
1 polymer ?
#
loop_
_entity_poly.entity_id
_entity_poly.type
_entity_poly.pdbx_seq_one_letter_code
_entity_poly.pdbx_strand_id
1 'polypeptide(L)'
;ERAYDNWLGDPLHEPSRTLGAIDKAPYYAIEVVPGDVGTFGGVLTDEHARVVREDGSVIEGLYATGVATGSVMGRCYPGAGCSIGPGFTFGYIAAMHAADVL
;
A
#
# COMPACT_ATOMS: atom_id res chain seq x y z
N GLU A 1 17.79 -18.15 7.95
CA GLU A 1 17.64 -16.79 8.51
C GLU A 1 17.39 -15.83 7.36
N ARG A 2 16.27 -15.10 7.33
CA ARG A 2 15.95 -14.19 6.22
C ARG A 2 16.57 -12.82 6.50
N ALA A 3 16.99 -12.11 5.46
CA ALA A 3 17.50 -10.74 5.61
C ALA A 3 16.49 -9.80 6.30
N TYR A 4 15.18 -10.08 6.15
CA TYR A 4 14.11 -9.35 6.81
C TYR A 4 14.10 -9.54 8.34
N ASP A 5 14.41 -10.74 8.82
CA ASP A 5 14.45 -11.06 10.25
C ASP A 5 15.61 -10.32 10.94
N ASN A 6 16.70 -10.06 10.22
CA ASN A 6 17.83 -9.27 10.69
C ASN A 6 17.51 -7.77 10.83
N TRP A 7 16.53 -7.28 10.07
CA TRP A 7 16.14 -5.86 10.06
C TRP A 7 15.06 -5.53 11.09
N LEU A 8 14.08 -6.42 11.31
CA LEU A 8 13.07 -6.25 12.37
C LEU A 8 13.59 -6.68 13.74
N GLY A 9 14.61 -7.54 13.76
CA GLY A 9 15.19 -8.09 14.97
C GLY A 9 14.49 -9.39 15.36
N ASP A 10 15.26 -10.47 15.40
CA ASP A 10 14.83 -11.71 16.03
C ASP A 10 15.01 -11.57 17.56
N PRO A 11 13.94 -11.63 18.37
CA PRO A 11 14.03 -11.52 19.82
C PRO A 11 14.78 -12.70 20.47
N LEU A 12 14.99 -13.81 19.75
CA LEU A 12 15.70 -14.99 20.25
C LEU A 12 17.19 -15.03 19.85
N HIS A 13 17.68 -14.05 19.10
CA HIS A 13 19.05 -14.01 18.60
C HIS A 13 19.93 -13.05 19.41
N GLU A 14 20.97 -13.59 20.06
CA GLU A 14 21.99 -12.80 20.75
C GLU A 14 23.35 -12.83 20.03
N PRO A 15 24.02 -11.68 19.85
CA PRO A 15 23.58 -10.33 20.22
C PRO A 15 22.52 -9.77 19.26
N SER A 16 21.62 -8.93 19.77
CA SER A 16 20.59 -8.30 18.93
C SER A 16 21.24 -7.51 17.79
N ARG A 17 20.84 -7.80 16.54
CA ARG A 17 21.30 -7.05 15.36
C ARG A 17 20.58 -5.72 15.15
N THR A 18 19.52 -5.45 15.91
CA THR A 18 18.66 -4.26 15.75
C THR A 18 18.64 -3.35 16.98
N LEU A 19 19.21 -3.77 18.11
CA LEU A 19 19.34 -2.98 19.32
C LEU A 19 20.80 -2.59 19.58
N GLY A 20 21.02 -1.33 19.94
CA GLY A 20 22.33 -0.79 20.30
C GLY A 20 22.22 0.28 21.39
N ALA A 21 23.34 0.63 22.01
CA ALA A 21 23.39 1.70 23.01
C ALA A 21 23.18 3.08 22.36
N ILE A 22 22.45 3.96 23.05
CA ILE A 22 22.29 5.37 22.67
C ILE A 22 23.17 6.21 23.61
N ASP A 23 24.48 6.25 23.35
CA ASP A 23 25.48 6.82 24.27
C ASP A 23 26.27 8.02 23.69
N LYS A 24 26.02 8.37 22.42
CA LYS A 24 26.73 9.44 21.72
C LYS A 24 25.81 10.62 21.40
N ALA A 25 26.13 11.77 22.00
CA ALA A 25 25.49 13.06 21.72
C ALA A 25 25.86 13.62 20.32
N PRO A 26 25.06 14.56 19.75
CA PRO A 26 23.84 15.15 20.31
C PRO A 26 22.64 14.19 20.29
N TYR A 27 21.81 14.29 21.32
CA TYR A 27 20.56 13.53 21.41
C TYR A 27 19.43 14.29 20.70
N TYR A 28 18.50 13.55 20.13
CA TYR A 28 17.36 14.07 19.39
C TYR A 28 16.06 13.48 19.95
N ALA A 29 14.99 14.27 19.91
CA ALA A 29 13.64 13.82 20.21
C ALA A 29 12.71 14.29 19.09
N ILE A 30 11.77 13.42 18.71
CA ILE A 30 10.69 13.75 17.79
C ILE A 30 9.37 13.42 18.48
N GLU A 31 8.38 14.29 18.34
CA GLU A 31 7.03 13.96 18.73
C GLU A 31 6.46 12.93 17.74
N VAL A 32 5.90 11.85 18.27
CA VAL A 32 5.24 10.82 17.47
C VAL A 32 3.74 10.90 17.73
N VAL A 33 3.00 11.25 16.69
CA VAL A 33 1.54 11.30 16.70
C VAL A 33 0.98 10.25 15.73
N PRO A 34 -0.26 9.75 15.94
CA PRO A 34 -0.91 8.90 14.96
C PRO A 34 -1.06 9.63 13.62
N GLY A 35 -0.47 9.06 12.56
CA GLY A 35 -0.64 9.51 11.19
C GLY A 35 -1.24 8.40 10.33
N ASP A 36 -1.85 8.78 9.21
CA ASP A 36 -2.30 7.86 8.19
C ASP A 36 -1.38 7.94 6.95
N VAL A 37 -1.34 6.84 6.19
CA VAL A 37 -0.54 6.71 4.95
C VAL A 37 -1.45 6.76 3.71
N GLY A 38 -2.74 7.08 3.90
CA GLY A 38 -3.77 7.07 2.87
C GLY A 38 -5.04 6.35 3.29
N THR A 39 -6.07 6.50 2.46
CA THR A 39 -7.40 5.93 2.67
C THR A 39 -7.56 4.59 1.98
N PHE A 40 -8.42 3.73 2.55
CA PHE A 40 -8.88 2.49 1.91
C PHE A 40 -10.22 2.66 1.18
N GLY A 41 -10.89 3.81 1.36
CA GLY A 41 -12.06 4.19 0.59
C GLY A 41 -11.67 4.90 -0.70
N GLY A 42 -12.63 4.99 -1.62
CA GLY A 42 -12.47 5.66 -2.90
C GLY A 42 -13.59 5.25 -3.85
N VAL A 43 -13.40 5.54 -5.14
CA VAL A 43 -14.36 5.14 -6.18
C VAL A 43 -14.37 3.61 -6.33
N LEU A 44 -15.55 3.05 -6.59
CA LEU A 44 -15.67 1.63 -6.89
C LEU A 44 -15.20 1.39 -8.33
N THR A 45 -14.38 0.37 -8.51
CA THR A 45 -13.93 -0.08 -9.83
C THR A 45 -14.14 -1.58 -9.99
N ASP A 46 -14.29 -2.02 -11.23
CA ASP A 46 -14.31 -3.44 -11.57
C ASP A 46 -12.90 -4.01 -11.80
N GLU A 47 -12.81 -5.27 -12.25
CA GLU A 47 -11.56 -5.98 -12.53
C GLU A 47 -10.73 -5.35 -13.65
N HIS A 48 -11.32 -4.48 -14.47
CA HIS A 48 -10.67 -3.73 -15.54
C HIS A 48 -10.32 -2.29 -15.14
N ALA A 49 -10.44 -1.97 -13.84
CA ALA A 49 -10.22 -0.64 -13.28
C ALA A 49 -11.15 0.46 -13.81
N ARG A 50 -12.30 0.07 -14.39
CA ARG A 50 -13.33 1.01 -14.87
C ARG A 50 -14.16 1.49 -13.70
N VAL A 51 -14.53 2.78 -13.68
CA VAL A 51 -15.36 3.33 -12.59
C VAL A 51 -16.80 2.83 -12.70
N VAL A 52 -17.34 2.38 -11.57
CA VAL A 52 -18.68 1.79 -11.45
C VAL A 52 -19.60 2.77 -10.72
N ARG A 53 -20.82 2.97 -11.27
CA ARG A 53 -21.89 3.74 -10.64
C ARG A 53 -22.57 2.96 -9.52
N GLU A 54 -23.42 3.64 -8.74
CA GLU A 54 -24.20 3.00 -7.67
C GLU A 54 -25.15 1.90 -8.18
N ASP A 55 -25.62 2.00 -9.42
CA ASP A 55 -26.48 0.97 -10.06
C ASP A 55 -25.69 -0.22 -10.63
N GLY A 56 -24.37 -0.22 -10.47
CA GLY A 56 -23.47 -1.25 -11.01
C GLY A 56 -23.07 -1.04 -12.48
N SER A 57 -23.57 -0.01 -13.17
CA SER A 57 -23.17 0.29 -14.54
C SER A 57 -21.80 0.95 -14.61
N VAL A 58 -21.06 0.66 -15.69
CA VAL A 58 -19.74 1.24 -15.95
C VAL A 58 -19.86 2.65 -16.53
N ILE A 59 -19.00 3.55 -16.08
CA ILE A 59 -18.80 4.85 -16.73
C ILE A 59 -17.82 4.69 -17.89
N GLU A 60 -18.34 4.61 -19.11
CA GLU A 60 -17.54 4.44 -20.31
C GLU A 60 -16.41 5.48 -20.43
N GLY A 61 -15.19 4.98 -20.67
CA GLY A 61 -13.99 5.80 -20.81
C GLY A 61 -13.38 6.33 -19.51
N LEU A 62 -13.96 6.04 -18.33
CA LEU A 62 -13.44 6.50 -17.04
C LEU A 62 -12.83 5.35 -16.24
N TYR A 63 -11.56 5.53 -15.86
CA TYR A 63 -10.78 4.57 -15.09
C TYR A 63 -10.22 5.22 -13.82
N ALA A 64 -9.99 4.41 -12.79
CA ALA A 64 -9.34 4.86 -11.57
C ALA A 64 -8.42 3.77 -11.01
N THR A 65 -7.33 4.17 -10.36
CA THR A 65 -6.36 3.26 -9.74
C THR A 65 -5.72 3.91 -8.50
N GLY A 66 -5.04 3.10 -7.69
CA GLY A 66 -4.28 3.55 -6.53
C GLY A 66 -5.18 4.04 -5.39
N VAL A 67 -4.71 5.04 -4.64
CA VAL A 67 -5.42 5.53 -3.44
C VAL A 67 -6.72 6.29 -3.74
N ALA A 68 -7.05 6.49 -5.02
CA ALA A 68 -8.32 7.05 -5.44
C ALA A 68 -9.46 6.03 -5.44
N THR A 69 -9.16 4.72 -5.44
CA THR A 69 -10.15 3.64 -5.50
C THR A 69 -10.44 3.05 -4.14
N GLY A 70 -11.59 2.40 -4.02
CA GLY A 70 -11.80 1.44 -2.93
C GLY A 70 -10.68 0.39 -2.96
N SER A 71 -9.98 0.23 -1.84
CA SER A 71 -8.83 -0.67 -1.76
C SER A 71 -9.29 -2.12 -1.83
N VAL A 72 -8.67 -2.90 -2.72
CA VAL A 72 -8.88 -4.36 -2.80
C VAL A 72 -8.45 -5.11 -1.53
N MET A 73 -7.70 -4.44 -0.64
CA MET A 73 -7.29 -4.96 0.66
C MET A 73 -8.38 -4.80 1.73
N GLY A 74 -9.51 -4.17 1.40
CA GLY A 74 -10.65 -4.01 2.29
C GLY A 74 -10.32 -3.18 3.52
N ARG A 75 -10.33 -3.80 4.70
CA ARG A 75 -10.10 -3.12 6.00
C ARG A 75 -8.75 -3.45 6.63
N CYS A 76 -7.87 -4.14 5.91
CA CYS A 76 -6.61 -4.64 6.43
C CYS A 76 -5.43 -4.09 5.63
N TYR A 77 -4.33 -3.77 6.33
CA TYR A 77 -3.05 -3.45 5.70
C TYR A 77 -2.16 -4.70 5.78
N PRO A 78 -2.10 -5.56 4.74
CA PRO A 78 -1.46 -6.87 4.84
C PRO A 78 0.07 -6.80 4.90
N GLY A 79 0.68 -5.70 4.48
CA GLY A 79 2.11 -5.54 4.47
C GLY A 79 2.58 -4.32 3.68
N ALA A 80 3.86 -3.99 3.81
CA ALA A 80 4.47 -2.87 3.10
C ALA A 80 4.21 -2.95 1.59
N GLY A 81 3.82 -1.82 1.00
CA GLY A 81 3.51 -1.72 -0.43
C GLY A 81 2.08 -2.08 -0.81
N CYS A 82 1.16 -2.29 0.14
CA CYS A 82 -0.23 -2.67 -0.19
C CYS A 82 -1.03 -1.59 -0.95
N SER A 83 -0.57 -0.34 -0.98
CA SER A 83 -1.13 0.72 -1.86
C SER A 83 -0.39 0.79 -3.20
N ILE A 84 0.93 0.64 -3.18
CA ILE A 84 1.81 0.74 -4.35
C ILE A 84 1.55 -0.41 -5.33
N GLY A 85 1.55 -1.65 -4.84
CA GLY A 85 1.38 -2.84 -5.66
C GLY A 85 0.08 -2.79 -6.49
N PRO A 86 -1.09 -2.71 -5.84
CA PRO A 86 -2.36 -2.58 -6.55
C PRO A 86 -2.42 -1.33 -7.45
N GLY A 87 -1.87 -0.19 -7.02
CA GLY A 87 -1.84 1.02 -7.86
C GLY A 87 -1.14 0.81 -9.20
N PHE A 88 0.03 0.16 -9.20
CA PHE A 88 0.73 -0.18 -10.45
C PHE A 88 0.01 -1.28 -11.24
N THR A 89 -0.49 -2.33 -10.58
CA THR A 89 -1.18 -3.43 -11.25
C THR A 89 -2.46 -2.96 -11.94
N PHE A 90 -3.35 -2.26 -11.24
CA PHE A 90 -4.58 -1.74 -11.85
C PHE A 90 -4.31 -0.59 -12.83
N GLY A 91 -3.22 0.17 -12.65
CA GLY A 91 -2.79 1.14 -13.65
C GLY A 91 -2.41 0.47 -14.97
N TYR A 92 -1.69 -0.65 -14.92
CA TYR A 92 -1.39 -1.46 -16.10
C TYR A 92 -2.66 -2.05 -16.73
N ILE A 93 -3.55 -2.65 -15.92
CA ILE A 93 -4.82 -3.22 -16.40
C ILE A 93 -5.69 -2.16 -17.07
N ALA A 94 -5.83 -0.98 -16.45
CA ALA A 94 -6.58 0.14 -17.01
C ALA A 94 -6.04 0.55 -18.38
N ALA A 95 -4.72 0.71 -18.50
CA ALA A 95 -4.08 1.10 -19.75
C ALA A 95 -4.29 0.05 -20.85
N MET A 96 -4.14 -1.23 -20.51
CA MET A 96 -4.31 -2.33 -21.45
C MET A 96 -5.77 -2.47 -21.92
N HIS A 97 -6.75 -2.35 -21.02
CA HIS A 97 -8.16 -2.37 -21.39
C HIS A 97 -8.53 -1.13 -22.22
N ALA A 98 -8.07 0.07 -21.83
CA ALA A 98 -8.34 1.31 -22.57
C ALA A 98 -7.74 1.32 -23.99
N ALA A 99 -6.65 0.59 -24.21
CA ALA A 99 -6.01 0.43 -25.51
C ALA A 99 -6.49 -0.78 -26.33
N ASP A 100 -7.49 -1.54 -25.83
CA ASP A 100 -8.05 -2.73 -26.48
C ASP A 100 -6.99 -3.82 -26.78
N VAL A 101 -6.06 -4.00 -25.83
CA VAL A 101 -4.99 -5.01 -25.91
C VAL A 101 -5.10 -6.08 -24.83
N LEU A 102 -6.26 -6.15 -24.17
CA LEU A 102 -6.63 -7.15 -23.15
C LEU A 102 -7.87 -7.92 -23.60
#